data_AF-A0A7R9W0M5-F1
#
_entry.id   AF-A0A7R9W0M5-F1
#
_cell.length_a   1.000
_cell.length_b   1.000
_cell.length_c   1.000
_cell.angle_alpha   90.00
_cell.angle_beta   90.00
_cell.angle_gamma   90.00
#
_symmetry.space_group_name_H-M   'P 1'
#
loop_
_entity.id
_entity.type
_entity.pdbx_description
1 polymer ?
#
loop_
_entity_poly.entity_id
_entity_poly.type
_entity_poly.pdbx_seq_one_letter_code
_entity_poly.pdbx_strand_id
1 'polypeptide(L)'
;DGVMGGRHALRHSAGVGAKMAGLAQVLGVDIEDAAVLATRHPNLINRRMDAIKANLDALQACLQLPRERVRDMSLRYPPLLDLCPATVAARVAELAMALELSPRAGESGGGDGDGGSGHGGCGGGASASGRLERLYDALV
;
A
#
# COMPACT_ATOMS: atom_id res chain seq x y z
N ASP A 1 -29.54 -33.63 29.44
CA ASP A 1 -29.71 -33.03 28.10
C ASP A 1 -28.85 -31.80 27.89
N GLY A 2 -27.71 -31.96 27.20
CA GLY A 2 -26.73 -30.89 26.93
C GLY A 2 -26.45 -30.72 25.43
N VAL A 3 -27.46 -30.38 24.62
CA VAL A 3 -27.30 -30.21 23.17
C VAL A 3 -27.88 -28.87 22.69
N MET A 4 -27.21 -27.77 23.05
CA MET A 4 -27.57 -26.41 22.56
C MET A 4 -26.34 -25.57 22.14
N GLY A 5 -25.21 -26.20 21.75
CA GLY A 5 -23.98 -25.46 21.40
C GLY A 5 -23.45 -25.59 19.95
N GLY A 6 -23.78 -26.67 19.22
CA GLY A 6 -22.99 -27.05 18.03
C GLY A 6 -23.31 -26.34 16.71
N ARG A 7 -24.52 -25.77 16.54
CA ARG A 7 -24.98 -25.29 15.22
C ARG A 7 -24.54 -23.86 14.86
N HIS A 8 -24.20 -23.04 15.86
CA HIS A 8 -23.73 -21.67 15.63
C HIS A 8 -22.24 -21.61 15.27
N ALA A 9 -21.42 -22.51 15.85
CA ALA A 9 -19.98 -22.58 15.59
C ALA A 9 -19.66 -22.90 14.12
N LEU A 10 -20.41 -23.82 13.50
CA LEU A 10 -20.18 -24.27 12.12
C LEU A 10 -20.57 -23.23 11.05
N ARG A 11 -21.55 -22.36 11.33
CA ARG A 11 -21.90 -21.26 10.41
C ARG A 11 -20.89 -20.11 10.49
N HIS A 12 -20.40 -19.83 11.70
CA HIS A 12 -19.37 -18.81 11.90
C HIS A 12 -18.04 -19.21 11.26
N SER A 13 -17.61 -20.47 11.37
CA SER A 13 -16.34 -20.94 10.78
C SER A 13 -16.38 -20.93 9.25
N ALA A 14 -17.50 -21.32 8.63
CA ALA A 14 -17.68 -21.20 7.18
C ALA A 14 -17.63 -19.73 6.71
N GLY A 15 -18.21 -18.80 7.48
CA GLY A 15 -18.13 -17.37 7.22
C GLY A 15 -16.73 -16.79 7.37
N VAL A 16 -15.96 -17.25 8.38
CA VAL A 16 -14.58 -16.81 8.61
C VAL A 16 -13.64 -17.33 7.51
N GLY A 17 -13.79 -18.58 7.08
CA GLY A 17 -13.02 -19.15 5.97
C GLY A 17 -13.24 -18.39 4.66
N ALA A 18 -14.50 -18.07 4.32
CA ALA A 18 -14.82 -17.26 3.15
C ALA A 18 -14.24 -15.84 3.23
N LYS A 19 -14.24 -15.23 4.42
CA LYS A 19 -13.63 -13.92 4.66
C LYS A 19 -12.11 -13.96 4.55
N MET A 20 -11.45 -15.02 5.04
CA MET A 20 -10.00 -15.20 4.85
C MET A 20 -9.64 -15.38 3.38
N ALA A 21 -10.41 -16.19 2.64
CA ALA A 21 -10.22 -16.34 1.20
C ALA A 21 -10.45 -15.02 0.43
N GLY A 22 -11.44 -14.23 0.84
CA GLY A 22 -11.67 -12.89 0.30
C GLY A 22 -10.53 -11.92 0.61
N LEU A 23 -10.02 -11.94 1.84
CA LEU A 23 -8.89 -11.12 2.26
C LEU A 23 -7.62 -11.49 1.48
N ALA A 24 -7.34 -12.79 1.34
CA ALA A 24 -6.24 -13.32 0.54
C ALA A 24 -6.30 -12.83 -0.91
N GLN A 25 -7.48 -12.91 -1.54
CA GLN A 25 -7.69 -12.41 -2.90
C GLN A 25 -7.50 -10.89 -3.04
N VAL A 26 -8.05 -10.10 -2.11
CA VAL A 26 -7.93 -8.63 -2.17
C VAL A 26 -6.48 -8.18 -1.99
N LEU A 27 -5.78 -8.82 -1.05
CA LEU A 27 -4.38 -8.56 -0.76
C LEU A 27 -3.43 -9.28 -1.73
N GLY A 28 -3.90 -10.17 -2.60
CA GLY A 28 -3.07 -10.97 -3.50
C GLY A 28 -2.05 -11.86 -2.80
N VAL A 29 -2.34 -12.31 -1.57
CA VAL A 29 -1.48 -13.21 -0.76
C VAL A 29 -2.09 -14.61 -0.70
N ASP A 30 -1.30 -15.58 -0.25
CA ASP A 30 -1.80 -16.91 0.07
C ASP A 30 -2.71 -16.89 1.30
N ILE A 31 -3.57 -17.90 1.41
CA ILE A 31 -4.54 -18.00 2.50
C ILE A 31 -3.87 -18.13 3.88
N GLU A 32 -2.68 -18.71 3.93
CA GLU A 32 -1.86 -18.85 5.14
C GLU A 32 -1.39 -17.48 5.65
N ASP A 33 -0.86 -16.64 4.76
CA ASP A 33 -0.45 -15.28 5.09
C ASP A 33 -1.65 -14.42 5.52
N ALA A 34 -2.78 -14.56 4.82
CA ALA A 34 -4.02 -13.90 5.20
C ALA A 34 -4.51 -14.35 6.59
N ALA A 35 -4.34 -15.63 6.95
CA ALA A 35 -4.67 -16.15 8.26
C ALA A 35 -3.75 -15.60 9.36
N VAL A 36 -2.44 -15.51 9.10
CA VAL A 36 -1.48 -14.88 10.02
C VAL A 36 -1.80 -13.40 10.22
N LEU A 37 -2.13 -12.67 9.16
CA LEU A 37 -2.54 -11.27 9.24
C LEU A 37 -3.81 -11.10 10.06
N ALA A 38 -4.82 -11.92 9.80
CA ALA A 38 -6.09 -11.87 10.50
C ALA A 38 -6.00 -12.26 11.97
N THR A 39 -5.10 -13.18 12.34
CA THR A 39 -4.88 -13.55 13.74
C THR A 39 -4.19 -12.42 14.51
N ARG A 40 -3.27 -11.69 13.86
CA ARG A 40 -2.61 -10.50 14.43
C ARG A 40 -3.53 -9.26 14.46
N HIS A 41 -4.41 -9.15 13.47
CA HIS A 41 -5.31 -8.01 13.27
C HIS A 41 -6.74 -8.49 13.02
N PRO A 42 -7.46 -8.95 14.07
CA PRO A 42 -8.79 -9.54 13.93
C PRO A 42 -9.83 -8.59 13.34
N ASN A 43 -9.63 -7.27 13.46
CA ASN A 43 -10.50 -6.26 12.88
C ASN A 43 -10.60 -6.34 11.35
N LEU A 44 -9.57 -6.85 10.66
CA LEU A 44 -9.56 -6.99 9.20
C LEU A 44 -10.64 -7.96 8.70
N ILE A 45 -10.90 -9.05 9.42
CA ILE A 45 -11.95 -10.02 9.08
C ILE A 45 -13.36 -9.43 9.22
N ASN A 46 -13.52 -8.41 10.08
CA ASN A 46 -14.81 -7.75 10.27
C ASN A 46 -15.09 -6.66 9.24
N ARG A 47 -14.07 -6.22 8.49
CA ARG A 47 -14.26 -5.25 7.40
C ARG A 47 -14.88 -5.90 6.17
N ARG A 48 -15.56 -5.06 5.37
CA ARG A 48 -16.07 -5.45 4.06
C ARG A 48 -14.91 -5.53 3.07
N MET A 49 -14.83 -6.61 2.31
CA MET A 49 -13.77 -6.82 1.32
C MET A 49 -13.73 -5.70 0.27
N ASP A 50 -14.89 -5.22 -0.15
CA ASP A 50 -15.01 -4.07 -1.06
C ASP A 50 -14.40 -2.79 -0.47
N ALA A 51 -14.57 -2.57 0.84
CA ALA A 51 -14.00 -1.42 1.51
C ALA A 51 -12.47 -1.52 1.62
N ILE A 52 -11.93 -2.72 1.88
CA ILE A 52 -10.47 -2.95 1.89
C ILE A 52 -9.90 -2.72 0.50
N LYS A 53 -10.56 -3.27 -0.54
CA LYS A 53 -10.14 -3.10 -1.94
C LYS A 53 -10.16 -1.62 -2.35
N ALA A 54 -11.26 -0.91 -2.08
CA ALA A 54 -11.37 0.51 -2.36
C ALA A 54 -10.30 1.32 -1.63
N ASN A 55 -9.96 0.93 -0.39
CA ASN A 55 -8.91 1.62 0.36
C ASN A 55 -7.53 1.39 -0.24
N LEU A 56 -7.22 0.18 -0.72
CA LEU A 56 -5.99 -0.11 -1.46
C LEU A 56 -5.90 0.69 -2.76
N ASP A 57 -6.99 0.75 -3.53
CA ASP A 57 -7.05 1.51 -4.79
C ASP A 57 -6.87 3.01 -4.51
N ALA A 58 -7.47 3.53 -3.45
CA ALA A 58 -7.32 4.91 -3.02
C ALA A 58 -5.90 5.21 -2.51
N LEU A 59 -5.29 4.31 -1.73
CA LEU A 59 -3.89 4.44 -1.32
C LEU A 59 -2.95 4.44 -2.53
N GLN A 60 -3.20 3.58 -3.51
CA GLN A 60 -2.46 3.56 -4.77
C GLN A 60 -2.55 4.90 -5.51
N ALA A 61 -3.76 5.46 -5.63
CA ALA A 61 -3.97 6.74 -6.30
C ALA A 61 -3.37 7.92 -5.52
N CYS A 62 -3.55 7.96 -4.20
CA CYS A 62 -3.06 9.05 -3.36
C CYS A 62 -1.54 9.03 -3.17
N LEU A 63 -0.95 7.84 -3.03
CA LEU A 63 0.50 7.68 -2.90
C LEU A 63 1.22 7.62 -4.25
N GLN A 64 0.48 7.47 -5.35
CA GLN A 64 1.03 7.31 -6.69
C GLN A 64 2.11 6.21 -6.77
N LEU A 65 1.89 5.14 -6.01
CA LEU A 65 2.75 3.95 -5.93
C LEU A 65 2.15 2.79 -6.73
N PRO A 66 2.96 1.84 -7.21
CA PRO A 66 2.44 0.62 -7.80
C PRO A 66 1.70 -0.22 -6.74
N ARG A 67 0.69 -0.96 -7.20
CA ARG A 67 -0.19 -1.79 -6.34
C ARG A 67 0.60 -2.75 -5.44
N GLU A 68 1.70 -3.31 -5.95
CA GLU A 68 2.56 -4.24 -5.24
C GLU A 68 3.22 -3.61 -4.01
N ARG A 69 3.69 -2.36 -4.13
CA ARG A 69 4.29 -1.62 -3.01
C ARG A 69 3.24 -1.24 -1.97
N VAL A 70 2.06 -0.79 -2.39
CA VAL A 70 0.93 -0.51 -1.48
C VAL A 70 0.47 -1.77 -0.75
N ARG A 71 0.46 -2.91 -1.44
CA ARG A 71 0.22 -4.21 -0.83
C ARG A 71 1.28 -4.52 0.21
N ASP A 72 2.57 -4.47 -0.11
CA ASP A 72 3.67 -4.74 0.82
C ASP A 72 3.58 -3.85 2.07
N MET A 73 3.32 -2.55 1.88
CA MET A 73 3.03 -1.61 2.98
C MET A 73 1.86 -2.06 3.86
N SER A 74 0.77 -2.50 3.24
CA SER A 74 -0.43 -2.94 3.95
C SER A 74 -0.22 -4.26 4.69
N LEU A 75 0.67 -5.13 4.20
CA LEU A 75 1.05 -6.37 4.88
C LEU A 75 1.97 -6.10 6.07
N ARG A 76 2.92 -5.17 5.93
CA ARG A 76 3.86 -4.76 6.99
C ARG A 76 3.19 -3.92 8.07
N TYR A 77 2.26 -3.05 7.68
CA TYR A 77 1.50 -2.19 8.58
C TYR A 77 0.00 -2.29 8.31
N PRO A 78 -0.67 -3.36 8.79
CA PRO A 78 -2.09 -3.58 8.54
C PRO A 78 -3.06 -2.48 9.01
N PRO A 79 -2.76 -1.70 10.08
CA PRO A 79 -3.56 -0.53 10.43
C PRO A 79 -3.62 0.53 9.32
N LEU A 80 -2.73 0.50 8.32
CA LEU A 80 -2.81 1.36 7.14
C LEU A 80 -4.16 1.25 6.43
N LEU A 81 -4.74 0.04 6.42
CA LEU A 81 -6.03 -0.24 5.82
C LEU A 81 -7.20 0.35 6.62
N ASP A 82 -6.97 0.78 7.85
CA ASP A 82 -7.95 1.49 8.67
C ASP A 82 -7.89 3.02 8.52
N LEU A 83 -6.77 3.55 8.04
CA LEU A 83 -6.55 4.98 7.89
C LEU A 83 -7.19 5.54 6.63
N CYS A 84 -7.50 6.85 6.67
CA CYS A 84 -7.95 7.60 5.50
C CYS A 84 -6.77 7.80 4.53
N PRO A 85 -6.87 7.36 3.26
CA PRO A 85 -5.78 7.46 2.28
C PRO A 85 -5.28 8.88 2.06
N ALA A 86 -6.20 9.86 2.06
CA ALA A 86 -5.85 11.27 1.90
C ALA A 86 -5.01 11.77 3.08
N THR A 87 -5.34 11.35 4.30
CA THR A 87 -4.55 11.69 5.49
C THR A 87 -3.17 11.04 5.43
N VAL A 88 -3.08 9.77 5.03
CA VAL A 88 -1.80 9.09 4.87
C VAL A 88 -0.92 9.84 3.87
N ALA A 89 -1.44 10.14 2.67
CA ALA A 89 -0.68 10.83 1.65
C ALA A 89 -0.22 12.24 2.08
N ALA A 90 -1.08 12.99 2.78
CA ALA A 90 -0.69 14.27 3.35
C ALA A 90 0.46 14.14 4.36
N ARG A 91 0.38 13.18 5.28
CA ARG A 91 1.44 12.93 6.28
C ARG A 91 2.74 12.46 5.64
N VAL A 92 2.66 11.60 4.64
CA VAL A 92 3.85 11.14 3.90
C VAL A 92 4.48 12.31 3.15
N ALA A 93 3.70 13.20 2.54
CA ALA A 93 4.21 14.41 1.90
C ALA A 93 4.86 15.39 2.90
N GLU A 94 4.23 15.60 4.06
CA GLU A 94 4.81 16.40 5.16
C GLU A 94 6.15 15.81 5.64
N LEU A 95 6.23 14.48 5.84
CA LEU A 95 7.46 13.80 6.21
C LEU A 95 8.54 13.91 5.12
N ALA A 96 8.16 13.82 3.85
CA ALA A 96 9.08 14.01 2.72
C ALA A 96 9.76 15.39 2.77
N MET A 97 8.96 16.41 3.06
CA MET A 97 9.44 17.79 3.18
C MET A 97 10.32 17.98 4.42
N ALA A 98 9.91 17.43 5.56
CA ALA A 98 10.64 17.57 6.83
C ALA A 98 12.00 16.87 6.81
N LEU A 99 12.12 15.76 6.06
CA LEU A 99 13.37 15.01 5.92
C LEU A 99 14.27 15.53 4.80
N GLU A 100 13.91 16.65 4.15
CA GLU A 100 14.62 17.23 3.01
C GLU A 100 14.94 16.21 1.91
N LEU A 101 14.05 15.21 1.73
CA LEU A 101 14.18 14.20 0.69
C LEU A 101 13.81 14.84 -0.65
N SER A 102 14.68 15.72 -1.12
CA SER A 102 14.67 16.29 -2.46
C SER A 102 15.00 15.18 -3.46
N PRO A 103 14.36 15.14 -4.65
CA PRO A 103 14.69 14.15 -5.66
C PRO A 103 16.17 14.32 -5.99
N ARG A 104 17.00 13.35 -5.62
CA ARG A 104 18.39 13.31 -6.06
C ARG A 104 18.37 13.20 -7.59
N ALA A 105 18.54 14.34 -8.24
CA ALA A 105 18.95 14.42 -9.63
C ALA A 105 20.45 14.17 -9.63
N GLY A 106 20.85 13.03 -10.17
CA GLY A 106 22.24 12.60 -10.28
C GLY A 106 22.26 11.08 -10.25
N GLU A 107 22.76 10.36 -11.24
CA GLU A 107 23.91 10.68 -12.10
C GLU A 107 23.74 9.99 -13.47
N SER A 108 23.75 10.76 -14.57
CA SER A 108 24.33 10.29 -15.83
C SER A 108 25.50 11.21 -16.10
N GLY A 109 26.69 10.63 -16.06
CA GLY A 109 27.96 11.32 -15.91
C GLY A 109 28.26 12.37 -16.98
N GLY A 110 29.13 13.30 -16.60
CA GLY A 110 29.85 14.15 -17.53
C GLY A 110 30.68 13.29 -18.49
N GLY A 111 30.35 13.38 -19.77
CA GLY A 111 31.30 13.23 -20.84
C GLY A 111 31.48 14.60 -21.45
N ASP A 112 32.65 15.20 -21.25
CA ASP A 112 33.12 16.36 -21.99
C ASP A 112 32.97 16.09 -23.50
N GLY A 113 31.99 16.74 -24.12
CA GLY A 113 31.66 16.60 -25.52
C GLY A 113 31.21 17.94 -26.06
N ASP A 114 32.18 18.69 -26.57
CA ASP A 114 32.05 19.96 -27.27
C ASP A 114 31.02 19.91 -28.41
N GLY A 115 30.19 20.95 -28.50
CA GLY A 115 29.53 21.38 -29.74
C GLY A 115 28.06 20.97 -29.94
N GLY A 116 27.14 21.93 -29.82
CA GLY A 116 25.83 21.81 -30.47
C GLY A 116 24.72 22.67 -29.88
N SER A 117 24.56 23.90 -30.38
CA SER A 117 23.37 24.72 -30.19
C SER A 117 22.08 23.94 -30.50
N GLY A 118 21.23 23.79 -29.49
CA GLY A 118 19.86 23.27 -29.63
C GLY A 118 18.93 24.06 -28.72
N HIS A 119 17.98 24.77 -29.34
CA HIS A 119 16.94 25.54 -28.67
C HIS A 119 16.09 24.68 -27.72
N GLY A 120 15.50 25.35 -26.72
CA GLY A 120 14.73 24.75 -25.62
C GLY A 120 13.53 23.92 -26.07
N GLY A 121 12.88 23.16 -25.20
CA GLY A 121 12.92 23.11 -23.74
C GLY A 121 11.75 22.24 -23.27
N CYS A 122 11.65 22.08 -21.94
CA CYS A 122 10.52 21.52 -21.21
C CYS A 122 10.38 19.98 -21.19
N GLY A 123 11.46 19.25 -20.90
CA GLY A 123 11.37 17.85 -20.42
C GLY A 123 11.68 17.78 -18.93
N GLY A 124 10.67 17.71 -18.06
CA GLY A 124 10.95 17.72 -16.62
C GLY A 124 9.74 17.63 -15.70
N GLY A 125 8.71 16.88 -16.09
CA GLY A 125 7.70 16.42 -15.14
C GLY A 125 8.32 15.37 -14.22
N ALA A 126 9.10 15.80 -13.21
CA ALA A 126 9.41 14.98 -12.06
C ALA A 126 8.09 14.76 -11.30
N SER A 127 7.33 13.78 -11.81
CA SER A 127 5.99 13.43 -11.35
C SER A 127 6.05 13.20 -9.85
N ALA A 128 5.11 13.77 -9.09
CA ALA A 128 5.01 13.59 -7.65
C ALA A 128 5.07 12.10 -7.22
N SER A 129 4.68 11.21 -8.13
CA SER A 129 4.81 9.76 -8.07
C SER A 129 6.22 9.29 -7.72
N GLY A 130 7.25 9.85 -8.37
CA GLY A 130 8.63 9.46 -8.10
C GLY A 130 9.17 9.95 -6.75
N ARG A 131 8.49 10.87 -6.06
CA ARG A 131 8.90 11.31 -4.69
C ARG A 131 8.44 10.31 -3.63
N LEU A 132 7.22 9.80 -3.75
CA LEU A 132 6.64 8.89 -2.76
C LEU A 132 7.21 7.47 -2.88
N GLU A 133 7.55 7.03 -4.09
CA GLU A 133 8.25 5.75 -4.32
C GLU A 133 9.63 5.71 -3.66
N ARG A 134 10.37 6.82 -3.72
CA ARG A 134 11.69 6.93 -3.08
C ARG A 134 11.64 7.02 -1.56
N LEU A 135 10.58 7.60 -1.00
CA LEU A 135 10.32 7.56 0.43
C LEU A 135 10.13 6.12 0.91
N TYR A 136 9.47 5.29 0.10
CA TYR A 136 9.32 3.87 0.41
C TYR A 136 10.69 3.16 0.43
N ASP A 137 11.49 3.25 -0.64
CA ASP A 137 12.82 2.62 -0.69
C ASP A 137 13.82 3.18 0.33
N ALA A 138 13.64 4.40 0.84
CA ALA A 138 14.49 4.96 1.89
C ALA A 138 14.10 4.48 3.30
N LEU A 139 12.87 4.02 3.50
CA LEU A 139 12.33 3.60 4.80
C LEU A 139 12.28 2.07 4.97
N VAL A 140 12.47 1.32 3.89
CA VAL A 140 12.38 -0.16 3.83
C VAL A 140 13.69 -0.75 3.36
#